data_AF-A0A0S8CSU9-F1
#
_entry.id   AF-A0A0S8CSU9-F1
#
_cell.length_a   1.000
_cell.length_b   1.000
_cell.length_c   1.000
_cell.angle_alpha   90.00
_cell.angle_beta   90.00
_cell.angle_gamma   90.00
#
_symmetry.space_group_name_H-M   'P 1'
#
loop_
_entity.id
_entity.type
_entity.pdbx_description
1 polymer ?
#
loop_
_entity_poly.entity_id
_entity_poly.type
_entity_poly.pdbx_seq_one_letter_code
_entity_poly.pdbx_strand_id
1 'polypeptide(L)'
;MHYLTKKEWLLLVLFLTLVTFPLQYICRTLDMSTLTSWRWVFAGVGPARVFILILIAALLVMPLSMTVLPEKYPGRFLFFSAILSILPFLSSPEILLDSARYFLQAKYLAQHGTAAFLREWGGHINPWTDLPLVPLIYGFLFKLFGEEKLVIALYNGLLFSFIPVLTYLTGKQLWDRSTGFIGGVFILASPYLFTQVPLMLVDIHTMFFLLLAICVFLYTLERGGFYWSLGSAMSINLALCSKYSTWPMLGVLGIIVLVRMNSQPLIVMKRSLVVAVLIFFLLAVLYLWKGEVILQQLYFLRTYQLAGLKRWQEGYLAAFFFQVHPFLTLAALFGICRAFIKRDKNILIPVWFVALAYILELKRVRYLLPLLPFLALTGAYGLQRIPHSQVRSYVAYCGMVSSLVIALLAYKPFLESTSMANIKDAGRFLDTLTSKAIEVYCLPQARSLGNTSAAVPVLDLYTDKVIVQEQAWSTVAGQQSAQNISLRFTWELQQPDYYRVNTFAGLKLPLVIIASEPTDDIPLELRKKYPAATLLRHFNKSSGVFRYQTFISVFTPL
;
A
#
# COMPACT_ATOMS: atom_id res chain seq x y z
N MET A 1 8.44 -25.52 -37.23
CA MET A 1 8.74 -24.35 -36.36
C MET A 1 10.14 -24.53 -35.81
N HIS A 2 11.10 -23.71 -36.24
CA HIS A 2 12.42 -23.68 -35.60
C HIS A 2 12.25 -23.24 -34.14
N TYR A 3 12.67 -24.08 -33.20
CA TYR A 3 12.71 -23.71 -31.78
C TYR A 3 13.94 -22.83 -31.55
N LEU A 4 13.75 -21.67 -30.92
CA LEU A 4 14.84 -20.78 -30.54
C LEU A 4 15.82 -21.51 -29.59
N THR A 5 17.12 -21.34 -29.82
CA THR A 5 18.15 -21.83 -28.91
C THR A 5 18.10 -21.07 -27.58
N LYS A 6 18.67 -21.65 -26.53
CA LYS A 6 18.77 -20.97 -25.21
C LYS A 6 19.44 -19.60 -25.31
N LYS A 7 20.50 -19.46 -26.12
CA LYS A 7 21.20 -18.18 -26.32
C LYS A 7 20.31 -17.16 -27.00
N GLU A 8 19.58 -17.55 -28.03
CA GLU A 8 18.60 -16.70 -28.72
C GLU A 8 17.49 -16.25 -27.77
N TRP A 9 16.99 -17.13 -26.91
CA TRP A 9 16.02 -16.76 -25.87
C TRP A 9 16.58 -15.70 -24.91
N LEU A 10 17.80 -15.86 -24.41
CA LEU A 10 18.41 -14.90 -23.49
C LEU A 10 18.61 -13.54 -24.16
N LEU A 11 19.07 -13.52 -25.42
CA LEU A 11 19.21 -12.30 -26.21
C LEU A 11 17.86 -11.63 -26.48
N LEU A 12 16.82 -12.41 -26.79
CA LEU A 12 15.46 -11.89 -26.98
C LEU A 12 14.93 -11.26 -25.69
N VAL A 13 15.11 -11.91 -24.54
CA VAL A 13 14.67 -11.34 -23.24
C VAL A 13 15.43 -10.06 -22.92
N LEU A 14 16.74 -10.02 -23.16
CA LEU A 14 17.54 -8.81 -22.98
C LEU A 14 17.02 -7.69 -23.90
N PHE A 15 16.85 -7.95 -25.19
CA PHE A 15 16.31 -7.01 -26.16
C PHE A 15 14.93 -6.48 -25.73
N LEU A 16 14.00 -7.36 -25.37
CA LEU A 16 12.67 -6.98 -24.89
C LEU A 16 12.74 -6.13 -23.62
N THR A 17 13.66 -6.43 -22.70
CA THR A 17 13.84 -5.65 -21.47
C THR A 17 14.29 -4.23 -21.81
N LEU A 18 15.27 -4.11 -22.70
CA LEU A 18 15.81 -2.82 -23.14
C LEU A 18 14.79 -2.01 -23.96
N VAL A 19 13.95 -2.65 -24.76
CA VAL A 19 12.93 -1.95 -25.57
C VAL A 19 11.71 -1.55 -24.73
N THR A 20 11.37 -2.30 -23.69
CA THR A 20 10.18 -2.05 -22.86
C THR A 20 10.24 -0.67 -22.20
N PHE A 21 11.38 -0.28 -21.61
CA PHE A 21 11.49 1.01 -20.93
C PHE A 21 11.33 2.21 -21.87
N PRO A 22 12.05 2.32 -23.01
CA PRO A 22 11.85 3.38 -23.99
C PRO A 22 10.40 3.45 -24.49
N LEU A 23 9.75 2.31 -24.75
CA LEU A 23 8.35 2.29 -25.17
C LEU A 23 7.43 2.86 -24.08
N GLN A 24 7.57 2.43 -22.83
CA GLN A 24 6.81 3.01 -21.71
C GLN A 24 7.12 4.51 -21.58
N TYR A 25 8.38 4.92 -21.65
CA TYR A 25 8.76 6.33 -21.53
C TYR A 25 8.14 7.19 -22.64
N ILE A 26 8.17 6.73 -23.90
CA ILE A 26 7.55 7.43 -25.04
C ILE A 26 6.03 7.49 -24.83
N CYS A 27 5.41 6.38 -24.44
CA CYS A 27 3.97 6.26 -24.24
C CYS A 27 3.48 6.75 -22.86
N ARG A 28 4.32 7.44 -22.07
CA ARG A 28 3.99 7.84 -20.67
C ARG A 28 2.75 8.72 -20.53
N THR A 29 2.29 9.35 -21.60
CA THR A 29 1.03 10.12 -21.64
C THR A 29 -0.21 9.23 -21.48
N LEU A 30 -0.09 7.93 -21.76
CA LEU A 30 -1.14 6.94 -21.54
C LEU A 30 -1.28 6.54 -20.06
N ASP A 31 -0.31 6.89 -19.22
CA ASP A 31 -0.39 6.66 -17.79
C ASP A 31 -1.21 7.76 -17.10
N MET A 32 -2.49 7.49 -16.95
CA MET A 32 -3.47 8.37 -16.29
C MET A 32 -3.52 8.16 -14.76
N SER A 33 -2.50 7.54 -14.16
CA SER A 33 -2.45 7.36 -12.70
C SER A 33 -2.46 8.69 -11.95
N THR A 34 -3.25 8.78 -10.88
CA THR A 34 -3.49 10.05 -10.17
C THR A 34 -2.52 10.32 -9.03
N LEU A 35 -1.74 9.32 -8.62
CA LEU A 35 -0.75 9.44 -7.54
C LEU A 35 0.69 9.50 -8.06
N THR A 36 1.04 8.62 -8.99
CA THR A 36 2.43 8.46 -9.47
C THR A 36 2.45 8.17 -10.97
N SER A 37 1.85 9.05 -11.78
CA SER A 37 1.94 8.93 -13.26
C SER A 37 3.39 9.00 -13.72
N TRP A 38 3.75 8.17 -14.70
CA TRP A 38 5.01 8.23 -15.44
C TRP A 38 5.30 9.59 -16.05
N ARG A 39 4.28 10.38 -16.38
CA ARG A 39 4.47 11.78 -16.80
C ARG A 39 5.15 12.61 -15.72
N TRP A 40 4.80 12.37 -14.45
CA TRP A 40 5.29 13.14 -13.31
C TRP A 40 6.58 12.59 -12.74
N VAL A 41 6.68 11.26 -12.53
CA VAL A 41 7.87 10.66 -11.93
C VAL A 41 9.11 10.81 -12.81
N PHE A 42 8.94 11.01 -14.13
CA PHE A 42 10.03 11.28 -15.07
C PHE A 42 10.21 12.76 -15.45
N ALA A 43 9.43 13.68 -14.87
CA ALA A 43 9.49 15.10 -15.26
C ALA A 43 10.87 15.75 -15.08
N GLY A 44 11.65 15.28 -14.09
CA GLY A 44 12.99 15.77 -13.78
C GLY A 44 14.10 14.72 -13.94
N VAL A 45 13.82 13.57 -14.55
CA VAL A 45 14.77 12.45 -14.61
C VAL A 45 15.13 12.14 -16.06
N GLY A 46 16.42 12.25 -16.39
CA GLY A 46 16.93 11.93 -17.72
C GLY A 46 16.76 10.44 -18.05
N PRO A 47 16.02 10.06 -19.12
CA PRO A 47 15.75 8.66 -19.44
C PRO A 47 17.00 7.85 -19.77
N ALA A 48 18.06 8.49 -20.27
CA ALA A 48 19.33 7.84 -20.59
C ALA A 48 19.98 7.16 -19.37
N ARG A 49 19.98 7.84 -18.21
CA ARG A 49 20.54 7.29 -16.97
C ARG A 49 19.79 6.03 -16.53
N VAL A 50 18.46 6.08 -16.60
CA VAL A 50 17.59 4.95 -16.24
C VAL A 50 17.82 3.77 -17.20
N PHE A 51 17.87 4.05 -18.50
CA PHE A 51 18.14 3.03 -19.52
C PHE A 51 19.50 2.34 -19.33
N ILE A 52 20.58 3.11 -19.10
CA ILE A 52 21.93 2.55 -18.89
C ILE A 52 21.95 1.65 -17.65
N LEU A 53 21.32 2.07 -16.54
CA LEU A 53 21.25 1.22 -15.36
C LEU A 53 20.39 -0.02 -15.55
N ILE A 54 19.29 0.06 -16.31
CA ILE A 54 18.50 -1.13 -16.69
C ILE A 54 19.36 -2.10 -17.52
N LEU A 55 20.17 -1.61 -18.46
CA LEU A 55 21.10 -2.43 -19.24
C LEU A 55 22.11 -3.13 -18.35
N ILE A 56 22.80 -2.39 -17.47
CA ILE A 56 23.77 -2.96 -16.53
C ILE A 56 23.09 -3.99 -15.63
N ALA A 57 21.94 -3.66 -15.04
CA ALA A 57 21.21 -4.56 -14.16
C ALA A 57 20.75 -5.84 -14.88
N ALA A 58 20.23 -5.73 -16.10
CA ALA A 58 19.82 -6.88 -16.93
C ALA A 58 21.02 -7.80 -17.23
N LEU A 59 22.18 -7.24 -17.57
CA LEU A 59 23.40 -8.03 -17.77
C LEU A 59 23.89 -8.70 -16.47
N LEU A 60 23.81 -8.00 -15.34
CA LEU A 60 24.24 -8.52 -14.02
C LEU A 60 23.34 -9.66 -13.50
N VAL A 61 22.05 -9.69 -13.83
CA VAL A 61 21.15 -10.79 -13.42
C VAL A 61 21.24 -12.01 -14.32
N MET A 62 21.92 -11.91 -15.47
CA MET A 62 22.11 -13.05 -16.36
C MET A 62 22.91 -14.18 -15.69
N PRO A 63 24.09 -13.95 -15.06
CA PRO A 63 24.77 -14.98 -14.27
C PRO A 63 23.91 -15.54 -13.13
N LEU A 64 23.14 -14.70 -12.43
CA LEU A 64 22.26 -15.15 -11.35
C LEU A 64 21.21 -16.15 -11.85
N SER A 65 20.65 -15.92 -13.05
CA SER A 65 19.71 -16.83 -13.71
C SER A 65 20.30 -18.20 -14.08
N MET A 66 21.63 -18.31 -14.15
CA MET A 66 22.32 -19.56 -14.43
C MET A 66 22.57 -20.39 -13.16
N THR A 67 22.46 -19.78 -11.97
CA THR A 67 22.67 -20.46 -10.69
C THR A 67 21.40 -21.14 -10.20
N VAL A 68 21.55 -22.31 -9.57
CA VAL A 68 20.45 -23.06 -8.94
C VAL A 68 20.21 -22.60 -7.48
N LEU A 69 21.11 -21.76 -6.94
CA LEU A 69 21.11 -21.39 -5.52
C LEU A 69 19.82 -20.67 -5.07
N PRO A 70 19.26 -19.71 -5.83
CA PRO A 70 17.98 -19.10 -5.49
C PRO A 70 16.83 -20.12 -5.44
N GLU A 71 16.80 -21.06 -6.37
CA GLU A 71 15.77 -22.10 -6.44
C GLU A 71 15.94 -23.17 -5.35
N LYS A 72 17.17 -23.39 -4.85
CA LYS A 72 17.45 -24.32 -3.74
C LYS A 72 16.84 -23.84 -2.42
N TYR A 73 16.90 -22.54 -2.15
CA TYR A 73 16.35 -21.91 -0.94
C TYR A 73 15.38 -20.76 -1.27
N PRO A 74 14.25 -21.06 -1.95
CA PRO A 74 13.40 -20.05 -2.56
C PRO A 74 12.81 -19.08 -1.53
N GLY A 75 12.33 -19.59 -0.39
CA GLY A 75 11.79 -18.74 0.67
C GLY A 75 12.79 -17.73 1.23
N ARG A 76 14.05 -18.14 1.46
CA ARG A 76 15.09 -17.25 1.97
C ARG A 76 15.45 -16.19 0.93
N PHE A 77 15.71 -16.61 -0.31
CA PHE A 77 16.03 -15.71 -1.41
C PHE A 77 14.95 -14.64 -1.63
N LEU A 78 13.68 -15.06 -1.67
CA LEU A 78 12.53 -14.17 -1.88
C LEU A 78 12.36 -13.19 -0.72
N PHE A 79 12.47 -13.67 0.52
CA PHE A 79 12.38 -12.84 1.72
C PHE A 79 13.45 -11.75 1.73
N PHE A 80 14.73 -12.12 1.54
CA PHE A 80 15.82 -11.15 1.56
C PHE A 80 15.81 -10.20 0.35
N SER A 81 15.46 -10.68 -0.84
CA SER A 81 15.33 -9.81 -2.02
C SER A 81 14.25 -8.74 -1.82
N ALA A 82 13.13 -9.12 -1.20
CA ALA A 82 12.05 -8.20 -0.86
C ALA A 82 12.47 -7.17 0.20
N ILE A 83 13.19 -7.59 1.25
CA ILE A 83 13.73 -6.65 2.26
C ILE A 83 14.72 -5.68 1.60
N LEU A 84 15.72 -6.19 0.87
CA LEU A 84 16.75 -5.35 0.27
C LEU A 84 16.18 -4.33 -0.72
N SER A 85 15.12 -4.70 -1.45
CA SER A 85 14.46 -3.79 -2.40
C SER A 85 13.69 -2.65 -1.73
N ILE A 86 13.23 -2.81 -0.49
CA ILE A 86 12.48 -1.75 0.24
C ILE A 86 13.34 -0.86 1.12
N LEU A 87 14.57 -1.26 1.45
CA LEU A 87 15.44 -0.48 2.35
C LEU A 87 15.58 1.00 1.91
N PRO A 88 15.76 1.32 0.61
CA PRO A 88 15.88 2.70 0.18
C PRO A 88 14.60 3.53 0.35
N PHE A 89 13.45 2.87 0.55
CA PHE A 89 12.14 3.52 0.66
C PHE A 89 11.70 3.76 2.10
N LEU A 90 12.38 3.20 3.10
CA LEU A 90 11.98 3.34 4.52
C LEU A 90 11.84 4.80 4.96
N SER A 91 12.66 5.71 4.42
CA SER A 91 12.63 7.15 4.71
C SER A 91 11.72 7.98 3.79
N SER A 92 10.91 7.33 2.95
CA SER A 92 9.97 8.02 2.05
C SER A 92 8.92 8.79 2.88
N PRO A 93 8.52 9.99 2.45
CA PRO A 93 7.46 10.72 3.14
C PRO A 93 6.11 10.02 2.97
N GLU A 94 5.17 10.31 3.87
CA GLU A 94 3.76 10.04 3.62
C GLU A 94 3.29 10.94 2.48
N ILE A 95 2.49 10.41 1.55
CA ILE A 95 2.00 11.18 0.39
C ILE A 95 0.48 11.34 0.43
N LEU A 96 -0.20 10.51 1.21
CA LEU A 96 -1.65 10.49 1.32
C LEU A 96 -2.09 10.92 2.71
N LEU A 97 -3.06 11.83 2.77
CA LEU A 97 -3.70 12.26 4.02
C LEU A 97 -4.47 11.14 4.72
N ASP A 98 -4.70 10.00 4.05
CA ASP A 98 -5.26 8.80 4.68
C ASP A 98 -4.43 8.34 5.89
N SER A 99 -3.11 8.57 5.85
CA SER A 99 -2.20 8.26 6.97
C SER A 99 -2.63 8.94 8.26
N ALA A 100 -3.23 10.14 8.20
CA ALA A 100 -3.74 10.86 9.36
C ALA A 100 -4.78 10.05 10.14
N ARG A 101 -5.73 9.39 9.44
CA ARG A 101 -6.76 8.56 10.10
C ARG A 101 -6.13 7.37 10.80
N TYR A 102 -5.26 6.64 10.11
CA TYR A 102 -4.58 5.47 10.69
C TYR A 102 -3.69 5.85 11.87
N PHE A 103 -3.00 6.98 11.77
CA PHE A 103 -2.17 7.50 12.85
C PHE A 103 -3.00 7.87 14.07
N LEU A 104 -4.07 8.65 13.92
CA LEU A 104 -4.94 9.03 15.05
C LEU A 104 -5.54 7.82 15.76
N GLN A 105 -6.02 6.83 15.00
CA GLN A 105 -6.57 5.60 15.58
C GLN A 105 -5.48 4.79 16.31
N ALA A 106 -4.28 4.68 15.75
CA ALA A 106 -3.15 4.00 16.37
C ALA A 106 -2.67 4.72 17.64
N LYS A 107 -2.52 6.05 17.59
CA LYS A 107 -2.14 6.91 18.71
C LYS A 107 -3.14 6.84 19.85
N TYR A 108 -4.44 6.82 19.53
CA TYR A 108 -5.50 6.60 20.53
C TYR A 108 -5.28 5.30 21.31
N LEU A 109 -4.96 4.19 20.62
CA LEU A 109 -4.65 2.92 21.29
C LEU A 109 -3.38 3.02 22.13
N ALA A 110 -2.33 3.66 21.63
CA ALA A 110 -1.07 3.82 22.36
C ALA A 110 -1.29 4.58 23.68
N GLN A 111 -2.10 5.64 23.67
CA GLN A 111 -2.37 6.49 24.83
C GLN A 111 -3.40 5.90 25.81
N HIS A 112 -4.50 5.35 25.30
CA HIS A 112 -5.63 4.91 26.14
C HIS A 112 -5.68 3.39 26.35
N GLY A 113 -4.86 2.63 25.64
CA GLY A 113 -4.79 1.17 25.71
C GLY A 113 -5.82 0.43 24.85
N THR A 114 -5.60 -0.87 24.69
CA THR A 114 -6.39 -1.74 23.80
C THR A 114 -7.86 -1.83 24.18
N ALA A 115 -8.17 -1.94 25.47
CA ALA A 115 -9.56 -2.04 25.94
C ALA A 115 -10.36 -0.79 25.61
N ALA A 116 -9.77 0.40 25.82
CA ALA A 116 -10.38 1.67 25.45
C ALA A 116 -10.53 1.78 23.93
N PHE A 117 -9.48 1.46 23.16
CA PHE A 117 -9.55 1.46 21.69
C PHE A 117 -10.70 0.62 21.16
N LEU A 118 -10.84 -0.62 21.63
CA LEU A 118 -11.90 -1.52 21.21
C LEU A 118 -13.27 -0.94 21.58
N ARG A 119 -13.45 -0.50 22.83
CA ARG A 119 -14.72 0.08 23.30
C ARG A 119 -15.13 1.30 22.47
N GLU A 120 -14.20 2.20 22.21
CA GLU A 120 -14.46 3.48 21.53
C GLU A 120 -14.42 3.40 19.99
N TRP A 121 -14.06 2.26 19.40
CA TRP A 121 -14.11 2.06 17.95
C TRP A 121 -15.56 2.15 17.43
N GLY A 122 -15.83 3.11 16.55
CA GLY A 122 -17.19 3.45 16.11
C GLY A 122 -17.95 4.41 17.03
N GLY A 123 -17.35 4.80 18.16
CA GLY A 123 -17.80 5.88 19.03
C GLY A 123 -16.91 7.11 18.86
N HIS A 124 -16.10 7.41 19.86
CA HIS A 124 -15.13 8.52 19.81
C HIS A 124 -14.09 8.35 18.69
N ILE A 125 -13.74 7.10 18.35
CA ILE A 125 -12.86 6.81 17.22
C ILE A 125 -13.71 6.66 15.97
N ASN A 126 -13.81 7.71 15.15
CA ASN A 126 -14.50 7.65 13.87
C ASN A 126 -13.76 6.72 12.89
N PRO A 127 -14.34 5.56 12.54
CA PRO A 127 -13.64 4.57 11.74
C PRO A 127 -13.72 4.88 10.24
N TRP A 128 -14.56 5.83 9.79
CA TRP A 128 -14.83 6.08 8.37
C TRP A 128 -15.14 4.78 7.59
N THR A 129 -14.16 4.22 6.88
CA THR A 129 -14.25 2.88 6.24
C THR A 129 -13.10 1.96 6.65
N ASP A 130 -12.34 2.36 7.65
CA ASP A 130 -11.27 1.58 8.23
C ASP A 130 -11.86 0.51 9.13
N LEU A 131 -11.23 -0.66 9.08
CA LEU A 131 -11.50 -1.76 9.99
C LEU A 131 -10.43 -1.80 11.07
N PRO A 132 -10.72 -2.34 12.26
CA PRO A 132 -9.93 -2.06 13.45
C PRO A 132 -8.55 -2.72 13.44
N LEU A 133 -8.33 -3.77 12.63
CA LEU A 133 -7.12 -4.59 12.74
C LEU A 133 -5.83 -3.81 12.48
N VAL A 134 -5.75 -3.06 11.38
CA VAL A 134 -4.50 -2.37 11.00
C VAL A 134 -4.17 -1.23 11.97
N PRO A 135 -5.11 -0.33 12.31
CA PRO A 135 -4.88 0.65 13.37
C PRO A 135 -4.51 0.02 14.71
N LEU A 136 -5.13 -1.11 15.07
CA LEU A 136 -4.80 -1.84 16.29
C LEU A 136 -3.35 -2.34 16.29
N ILE A 137 -2.89 -2.93 15.18
CA ILE A 137 -1.50 -3.36 15.01
C ILE A 137 -0.54 -2.16 15.15
N TYR A 138 -0.82 -1.07 14.44
CA TYR A 138 0.01 0.15 14.52
C TYR A 138 0.05 0.73 15.94
N GLY A 139 -1.09 0.76 16.64
CA GLY A 139 -1.15 1.23 18.02
C GLY A 139 -0.34 0.36 18.98
N PHE A 140 -0.35 -0.97 18.79
CA PHE A 140 0.53 -1.86 19.54
C PHE A 140 2.00 -1.59 19.27
N LEU A 141 2.38 -1.36 18.01
CA LEU A 141 3.75 -1.00 17.66
C LEU A 141 4.17 0.32 18.30
N PHE A 142 3.30 1.34 18.28
CA PHE A 142 3.56 2.61 18.94
C PHE A 142 3.73 2.47 20.46
N LYS A 143 2.89 1.64 21.09
CA LYS A 143 3.01 1.36 22.52
C LYS A 143 4.32 0.65 22.89
N LEU A 144 4.85 -0.20 22.00
CA LEU A 144 6.06 -0.99 22.27
C LEU A 144 7.36 -0.27 21.89
N PHE A 145 7.35 0.52 20.83
CA PHE A 145 8.57 1.07 20.21
C PHE A 145 8.56 2.61 20.08
N GLY A 146 7.50 3.29 20.50
CA GLY A 146 7.32 4.73 20.31
C GLY A 146 6.56 5.09 19.02
N GLU A 147 6.07 6.32 18.94
CA GLU A 147 5.25 6.86 17.83
C GLU A 147 6.09 7.21 16.58
N GLU A 148 6.89 6.25 16.14
CA GLU A 148 7.95 6.45 15.15
C GLU A 148 7.56 5.94 13.77
N LYS A 149 7.67 6.79 12.74
CA LYS A 149 7.38 6.40 11.35
C LYS A 149 8.23 5.23 10.87
N LEU A 150 9.48 5.16 11.31
CA LEU A 150 10.39 4.10 10.92
C LEU A 150 9.91 2.72 11.39
N VAL A 151 9.29 2.63 12.57
CA VAL A 151 8.73 1.38 13.12
C VAL A 151 7.65 0.85 12.19
N ILE A 152 6.74 1.72 11.73
CA ILE A 152 5.67 1.37 10.78
C ILE A 152 6.27 0.89 9.46
N ALA A 153 7.25 1.62 8.91
CA ALA A 153 7.88 1.26 7.65
C ALA A 153 8.62 -0.08 7.72
N LEU A 154 9.30 -0.38 8.84
CA LEU A 154 9.97 -1.65 9.08
C LEU A 154 8.98 -2.80 9.19
N TYR A 155 7.88 -2.62 9.93
CA TYR A 155 6.83 -3.64 10.05
C TYR A 155 6.16 -3.92 8.71
N ASN A 156 5.84 -2.89 7.94
CA ASN A 156 5.29 -3.05 6.60
C ASN A 156 6.29 -3.73 5.66
N GLY A 157 7.58 -3.40 5.78
CA GLY A 157 8.67 -4.09 5.09
C GLY A 157 8.75 -5.57 5.43
N LEU A 158 8.54 -5.94 6.70
CA LEU A 158 8.46 -7.33 7.15
C LEU A 158 7.26 -8.05 6.52
N LEU A 159 6.06 -7.49 6.60
CA LEU A 159 4.88 -8.07 5.94
C LEU A 159 5.10 -8.23 4.44
N PHE A 160 5.63 -7.19 3.80
CA PHE A 160 5.98 -7.20 2.38
C PHE A 160 6.95 -8.32 2.05
N SER A 161 7.97 -8.58 2.87
CA SER A 161 8.94 -9.64 2.64
C SER A 161 8.36 -11.05 2.69
N PHE A 162 7.28 -11.26 3.45
CA PHE A 162 6.55 -12.52 3.46
C PHE A 162 5.61 -12.69 2.26
N ILE A 163 5.20 -11.63 1.58
CA ILE A 163 4.26 -11.72 0.44
C ILE A 163 4.84 -12.53 -0.73
N PRO A 164 6.08 -12.29 -1.21
CA PRO A 164 6.76 -13.17 -2.17
C PRO A 164 6.86 -14.62 -1.71
N VAL A 165 7.14 -14.84 -0.41
CA VAL A 165 7.25 -16.20 0.16
C VAL A 165 5.90 -16.91 0.14
N LEU A 166 4.83 -16.25 0.59
CA LEU A 166 3.48 -16.79 0.53
C LEU A 166 2.99 -16.97 -0.91
N THR A 167 3.43 -16.11 -1.83
CA THR A 167 3.17 -16.25 -3.27
C THR A 167 3.84 -17.53 -3.78
N TYR A 168 5.10 -17.76 -3.41
CA TYR A 168 5.81 -19.01 -3.69
C TYR A 168 5.10 -20.23 -3.14
N LEU A 169 4.69 -20.23 -1.87
CA LEU A 169 4.01 -21.35 -1.25
C LEU A 169 2.65 -21.63 -1.90
N THR A 170 1.90 -20.58 -2.22
CA THR A 170 0.61 -20.69 -2.92
C THR A 170 0.81 -21.25 -4.33
N GLY A 171 1.77 -20.72 -5.10
CA GLY A 171 2.06 -21.23 -6.45
C GLY A 171 2.58 -22.66 -6.48
N LYS A 172 3.39 -23.04 -5.48
CA LYS A 172 3.83 -24.43 -5.29
C LYS A 172 2.65 -25.37 -5.10
N GLN A 173 1.64 -24.93 -4.36
CA GLN A 173 0.44 -25.70 -4.04
C GLN A 173 -0.54 -25.80 -5.22
N LEU A 174 -0.65 -24.74 -6.01
CA LEU A 174 -1.56 -24.68 -7.16
C LEU A 174 -0.97 -25.41 -8.37
N TRP A 175 0.34 -25.33 -8.59
CA TRP A 175 1.00 -25.93 -9.75
C TRP A 175 2.26 -26.69 -9.36
N ASP A 176 3.36 -25.98 -9.12
CA ASP A 176 4.67 -26.59 -8.90
C ASP A 176 5.67 -25.58 -8.30
N ARG A 177 6.82 -26.11 -7.83
CA ARG A 177 7.88 -25.31 -7.17
C ARG A 177 8.44 -24.19 -8.05
N SER A 178 8.62 -24.44 -9.34
CA SER A 178 9.18 -23.48 -10.31
C SER A 178 8.19 -22.35 -10.57
N THR A 179 6.91 -22.68 -10.78
CA THR A 179 5.83 -21.68 -10.93
C THR A 179 5.70 -20.82 -9.68
N GLY A 180 5.73 -21.42 -8.49
CA GLY A 180 5.74 -20.67 -7.24
C GLY A 180 6.94 -19.73 -7.13
N PHE A 181 8.15 -20.21 -7.44
CA PHE A 181 9.36 -19.42 -7.28
C PHE A 181 9.36 -18.20 -8.21
N ILE A 182 9.07 -18.42 -9.50
CA ILE A 182 8.98 -17.36 -10.49
C ILE A 182 7.88 -16.36 -10.12
N GLY A 183 6.73 -16.83 -9.62
CA GLY A 183 5.66 -15.95 -9.15
C GLY A 183 6.07 -15.08 -7.96
N GLY A 184 6.82 -15.66 -7.01
CA GLY A 184 7.42 -14.93 -5.91
C GLY A 184 8.45 -13.88 -6.36
N VAL A 185 9.18 -14.10 -7.45
CA VAL A 185 10.08 -13.06 -8.02
C VAL A 185 9.25 -11.99 -8.75
N PHE A 186 8.25 -12.40 -9.53
CA PHE A 186 7.44 -11.50 -10.36
C PHE A 186 6.60 -10.50 -9.58
N ILE A 187 6.21 -10.77 -8.33
CA ILE A 187 5.53 -9.77 -7.51
C ILE A 187 6.43 -8.54 -7.25
N LEU A 188 7.75 -8.72 -7.23
CA LEU A 188 8.74 -7.64 -7.10
C LEU A 188 8.97 -6.89 -8.42
N ALA A 189 8.32 -7.31 -9.51
CA ALA A 189 8.38 -6.61 -10.78
C ALA A 189 7.46 -5.37 -10.83
N SER A 190 6.73 -5.01 -9.78
CA SER A 190 5.93 -3.77 -9.77
C SER A 190 6.71 -2.59 -9.14
N PRO A 191 7.10 -1.56 -9.91
CA PRO A 191 7.81 -0.41 -9.35
C PRO A 191 6.93 0.39 -8.39
N TYR A 192 5.62 0.48 -8.69
CA TYR A 192 4.65 1.14 -7.82
C TYR A 192 4.59 0.49 -6.43
N LEU A 193 4.70 -0.83 -6.35
CA LEU A 193 4.56 -1.55 -5.09
C LEU A 193 5.58 -1.11 -4.04
N PHE A 194 6.83 -0.83 -4.42
CA PHE A 194 7.87 -0.33 -3.50
C PHE A 194 7.50 1.01 -2.84
N THR A 195 6.75 1.86 -3.54
CA THR A 195 6.30 3.15 -3.00
C THR A 195 5.22 3.02 -1.94
N GLN A 196 4.50 1.90 -1.92
CA GLN A 196 3.37 1.67 -1.03
C GLN A 196 3.80 1.02 0.29
N VAL A 197 4.93 0.30 0.29
CA VAL A 197 5.45 -0.39 1.48
C VAL A 197 5.70 0.56 2.66
N PRO A 198 6.43 1.69 2.52
CA PRO A 198 6.79 2.51 3.66
C PRO A 198 5.65 3.41 4.17
N LEU A 199 4.48 3.40 3.53
CA LEU A 199 3.35 4.28 3.86
C LEU A 199 2.52 3.68 4.99
N MET A 200 2.02 4.52 5.89
CA MET A 200 1.09 4.14 6.96
C MET A 200 -0.32 3.89 6.41
N LEU A 201 -0.49 2.84 5.61
CA LEU A 201 -1.72 2.48 4.93
C LEU A 201 -2.05 0.98 5.10
N VAL A 202 -3.28 0.61 4.75
CA VAL A 202 -3.81 -0.76 4.92
C VAL A 202 -3.44 -1.72 3.79
N ASP A 203 -2.91 -1.26 2.67
CA ASP A 203 -2.91 -2.06 1.44
C ASP A 203 -1.93 -3.24 1.48
N ILE A 204 -0.74 -3.05 2.07
CA ILE A 204 0.23 -4.14 2.29
C ILE A 204 -0.32 -5.19 3.26
N HIS A 205 -0.97 -4.75 4.34
CA HIS A 205 -1.66 -5.63 5.30
C HIS A 205 -2.74 -6.44 4.62
N THR A 206 -3.58 -5.78 3.82
CA THR A 206 -4.67 -6.39 3.08
C THR A 206 -4.15 -7.48 2.15
N MET A 207 -3.10 -7.17 1.38
CA MET A 207 -2.45 -8.12 0.48
C MET A 207 -1.84 -9.31 1.25
N PHE A 208 -1.15 -9.04 2.35
CA PHE A 208 -0.54 -10.09 3.19
C PHE A 208 -1.60 -11.01 3.80
N PHE A 209 -2.60 -10.48 4.49
CA PHE A 209 -3.62 -11.29 5.17
C PHE A 209 -4.52 -12.05 4.20
N LEU A 210 -4.89 -11.46 3.05
CA LEU A 210 -5.63 -12.16 2.01
C LEU A 210 -4.83 -13.35 1.46
N LEU A 211 -3.55 -13.14 1.15
CA LEU A 211 -2.69 -14.19 0.62
C LEU A 211 -2.41 -15.27 1.67
N LEU A 212 -2.22 -14.89 2.94
CA LEU A 212 -2.09 -15.82 4.06
C LEU A 212 -3.36 -16.66 4.22
N ALA A 213 -4.54 -16.03 4.19
CA ALA A 213 -5.82 -16.71 4.28
C ALA A 213 -5.97 -17.80 3.21
N ILE A 214 -5.65 -17.47 1.96
CA ILE A 214 -5.71 -18.40 0.82
C ILE A 214 -4.67 -19.51 0.96
N CYS A 215 -3.42 -19.16 1.31
CA CYS A 215 -2.34 -20.13 1.48
C CYS A 215 -2.66 -21.15 2.58
N VAL A 216 -3.06 -20.68 3.78
CA VAL A 216 -3.40 -21.55 4.91
C VAL A 216 -4.68 -22.35 4.65
N PHE A 217 -5.66 -21.79 3.94
CA PHE A 217 -6.85 -22.54 3.53
C PHE A 217 -6.50 -23.69 2.59
N LEU A 218 -5.64 -23.47 1.59
CA LEU A 218 -5.15 -24.54 0.72
C LEU A 218 -4.43 -25.65 1.50
N TYR A 219 -3.57 -25.29 2.46
CA TYR A 219 -2.93 -26.28 3.35
C TYR A 219 -3.94 -27.03 4.22
N THR A 220 -4.99 -26.35 4.67
CA THR A 220 -6.07 -26.97 5.45
C THR A 220 -6.82 -27.99 4.62
N LEU A 221 -7.11 -27.69 3.36
CA LEU A 221 -7.79 -28.63 2.46
C LEU A 221 -6.95 -29.88 2.16
N GLU A 222 -5.61 -29.77 2.14
CA GLU A 222 -4.73 -30.91 1.87
C GLU A 222 -4.37 -31.70 3.14
N ARG A 223 -3.96 -31.04 4.21
CA ARG A 223 -3.47 -31.70 5.44
C ARG A 223 -4.58 -31.97 6.45
N GLY A 224 -5.59 -31.10 6.51
CA GLY A 224 -6.62 -31.15 7.54
C GLY A 224 -6.05 -30.94 8.95
N GLY A 225 -6.82 -31.32 9.96
CA GLY A 225 -6.43 -31.21 11.37
C GLY A 225 -6.83 -29.88 12.01
N PHE A 226 -7.00 -29.91 13.34
CA PHE A 226 -7.52 -28.79 14.11
C PHE A 226 -6.69 -27.51 13.95
N TYR A 227 -5.36 -27.62 14.05
CA TYR A 227 -4.46 -26.47 13.96
C TYR A 227 -4.53 -25.75 12.61
N TRP A 228 -4.62 -26.50 11.50
CA TRP A 228 -4.75 -25.90 10.17
C TRP A 228 -6.12 -25.26 9.99
N SER A 229 -7.20 -25.93 10.41
CA SER A 229 -8.55 -25.35 10.37
C SER A 229 -8.67 -24.07 11.19
N LEU A 230 -8.13 -24.06 12.41
CA LEU A 230 -8.11 -22.87 13.26
C LEU A 230 -7.24 -21.76 12.64
N GLY A 231 -6.03 -22.08 12.18
CA GLY A 231 -5.15 -21.12 11.53
C GLY A 231 -5.76 -20.52 10.27
N SER A 232 -6.50 -21.30 9.48
CA SER A 232 -7.23 -20.82 8.31
C SER A 232 -8.37 -19.89 8.71
N ALA A 233 -9.20 -20.28 9.68
CA ALA A 233 -10.29 -19.45 10.17
C ALA A 233 -9.78 -18.12 10.74
N MET A 234 -8.69 -18.13 11.52
CA MET A 234 -8.04 -16.92 12.03
C MET A 234 -7.50 -16.05 10.91
N SER A 235 -6.78 -16.62 9.94
CA SER A 235 -6.21 -15.86 8.82
C SER A 235 -7.31 -15.21 7.96
N ILE A 236 -8.43 -15.91 7.74
CA ILE A 236 -9.59 -15.38 7.01
C ILE A 236 -10.24 -14.23 7.78
N ASN A 237 -10.42 -14.36 9.10
CA ASN A 237 -10.95 -13.27 9.93
C ASN A 237 -10.01 -12.06 9.95
N LEU A 238 -8.69 -12.27 10.02
CA LEU A 238 -7.70 -11.19 9.91
C LEU A 238 -7.80 -10.48 8.56
N ALA A 239 -7.96 -11.22 7.46
CA ALA A 239 -8.19 -10.62 6.15
C ALA A 239 -9.49 -9.78 6.15
N LEU A 240 -10.61 -10.35 6.63
CA LEU A 240 -11.89 -9.66 6.72
C LEU A 240 -11.83 -8.38 7.58
N CYS A 241 -11.05 -8.38 8.65
CA CYS A 241 -10.84 -7.25 9.55
C CYS A 241 -9.77 -6.25 9.06
N SER A 242 -9.06 -6.54 7.96
CA SER A 242 -8.05 -5.63 7.41
C SER A 242 -8.64 -4.56 6.52
N LYS A 243 -9.60 -4.94 5.64
CA LYS A 243 -10.26 -4.04 4.68
C LYS A 243 -11.52 -4.67 4.12
N TYR A 244 -12.59 -3.88 3.96
CA TYR A 244 -13.86 -4.35 3.39
C TYR A 244 -13.74 -4.95 1.99
N SER A 245 -12.77 -4.50 1.17
CA SER A 245 -12.55 -5.07 -0.17
C SER A 245 -12.17 -6.55 -0.13
N THR A 246 -11.66 -7.06 1.00
CA THR A 246 -11.33 -8.49 1.14
C THR A 246 -12.56 -9.37 1.19
N TRP A 247 -13.72 -8.85 1.58
CA TRP A 247 -14.95 -9.64 1.76
C TRP A 247 -15.38 -10.31 0.44
N PRO A 248 -15.59 -9.57 -0.66
CA PRO A 248 -15.87 -10.21 -1.94
C PRO A 248 -14.66 -10.97 -2.51
N MET A 249 -13.42 -10.54 -2.21
CA MET A 249 -12.20 -11.24 -2.63
C MET A 249 -12.13 -12.66 -2.06
N LEU A 250 -12.55 -12.86 -0.81
CA LEU A 250 -12.61 -14.16 -0.15
C LEU A 250 -13.70 -15.09 -0.71
N GLY A 251 -14.56 -14.61 -1.61
CA GLY A 251 -15.38 -15.48 -2.46
C GLY A 251 -14.56 -16.53 -3.23
N VAL A 252 -13.26 -16.26 -3.45
CA VAL A 252 -12.31 -17.21 -4.03
C VAL A 252 -12.22 -18.52 -3.26
N LEU A 253 -12.50 -18.54 -1.95
CA LEU A 253 -12.47 -19.77 -1.15
C LEU A 253 -13.49 -20.79 -1.67
N GLY A 254 -14.67 -20.34 -2.11
CA GLY A 254 -15.65 -21.20 -2.77
C GLY A 254 -15.12 -21.78 -4.08
N ILE A 255 -14.43 -20.97 -4.88
CA ILE A 255 -13.77 -21.43 -6.11
C ILE A 255 -12.69 -22.47 -5.81
N ILE A 256 -11.88 -22.26 -4.77
CA ILE A 256 -10.86 -23.21 -4.32
C ILE A 256 -11.51 -24.55 -3.95
N VAL A 257 -12.62 -24.54 -3.20
CA VAL A 257 -13.36 -25.77 -2.86
C VAL A 257 -13.80 -26.50 -4.13
N LEU A 258 -14.45 -25.80 -5.08
CA LEU A 258 -14.92 -26.40 -6.33
C LEU A 258 -13.78 -27.00 -7.17
N VAL A 259 -12.64 -26.32 -7.24
CA VAL A 259 -11.45 -26.82 -7.95
C VAL A 259 -10.91 -28.10 -7.30
N ARG A 260 -10.87 -28.16 -5.97
CA ARG A 260 -10.30 -29.27 -5.19
C ARG A 260 -11.25 -30.45 -4.95
N MET A 261 -12.55 -30.27 -5.16
CA MET A 261 -13.55 -31.34 -5.01
C MET A 261 -13.31 -32.56 -5.91
N ASN A 262 -12.63 -32.41 -7.05
CA ASN A 262 -12.44 -33.51 -8.01
C ASN A 262 -11.61 -34.69 -7.44
N SER A 263 -10.78 -34.47 -6.42
CA SER A 263 -9.92 -35.51 -5.88
C SER A 263 -10.54 -36.24 -4.69
N GLN A 264 -11.11 -35.51 -3.73
CA GLN A 264 -11.65 -36.06 -2.47
C GLN A 264 -12.83 -35.22 -1.95
N PRO A 265 -14.02 -35.32 -2.58
CA PRO A 265 -15.11 -34.35 -2.36
C PRO A 265 -15.60 -34.30 -0.91
N LEU A 266 -15.82 -35.45 -0.26
CA LEU A 266 -16.29 -35.52 1.12
C LEU A 266 -15.29 -34.90 2.11
N ILE A 267 -14.00 -35.16 1.93
CA ILE A 267 -12.93 -34.66 2.81
C ILE A 267 -12.80 -33.14 2.64
N VAL A 268 -12.78 -32.66 1.40
CA VAL A 268 -12.72 -31.23 1.09
C VAL A 268 -13.93 -30.50 1.64
N MET A 269 -15.15 -31.04 1.48
CA MET A 269 -16.37 -30.46 2.02
C MET A 269 -16.35 -30.41 3.56
N LYS A 270 -16.00 -31.51 4.23
CA LYS A 270 -15.91 -31.55 5.69
C LYS A 270 -14.92 -30.52 6.23
N ARG A 271 -13.72 -30.45 5.65
CA ARG A 271 -12.68 -29.49 6.07
C ARG A 271 -13.12 -28.04 5.83
N SER A 272 -13.76 -27.77 4.69
CA SER A 272 -14.30 -26.44 4.37
C SER A 272 -15.43 -26.04 5.32
N LEU A 273 -16.32 -26.98 5.65
CA LEU A 273 -17.43 -26.74 6.58
C LEU A 273 -16.91 -26.42 7.99
N VAL A 274 -15.92 -27.16 8.49
CA VAL A 274 -15.28 -26.87 9.78
C VAL A 274 -14.70 -25.45 9.80
N VAL A 275 -13.98 -25.07 8.74
CA VAL A 275 -13.42 -23.71 8.62
C VAL A 275 -14.55 -22.66 8.55
N ALA A 276 -15.61 -22.91 7.79
CA ALA A 276 -16.75 -22.01 7.66
C ALA A 276 -17.47 -21.79 9.01
N VAL A 277 -17.69 -22.84 9.80
CA VAL A 277 -18.27 -22.74 11.15
C VAL A 277 -17.40 -21.91 12.07
N LEU A 278 -16.08 -22.12 12.06
CA LEU A 278 -15.14 -21.34 12.87
C LEU A 278 -15.10 -19.87 12.44
N ILE A 279 -15.14 -19.59 11.13
CA ILE A 279 -15.22 -18.22 10.62
C ILE A 279 -16.52 -17.57 11.08
N PHE A 280 -17.65 -18.24 10.89
CA PHE A 280 -18.96 -17.73 11.28
C PHE A 280 -19.01 -17.43 12.77
N PHE A 281 -18.47 -18.31 13.62
CA PHE A 281 -18.39 -18.07 15.06
C PHE A 281 -17.59 -16.79 15.39
N LEU A 282 -16.39 -16.63 14.82
CA LEU A 282 -15.56 -15.44 15.06
C LEU A 282 -16.20 -14.15 14.53
N LEU A 283 -16.83 -14.20 13.34
CA LEU A 283 -17.55 -13.05 12.79
C LEU A 283 -18.82 -12.73 13.57
N ALA A 284 -19.53 -13.74 14.08
CA ALA A 284 -20.70 -13.54 14.92
C ALA A 284 -20.32 -12.80 16.20
N VAL A 285 -19.18 -13.12 16.83
CA VAL A 285 -18.67 -12.37 17.97
C VAL A 285 -18.39 -10.90 17.61
N LEU A 286 -17.72 -10.65 16.48
CA LEU A 286 -17.45 -9.28 16.00
C LEU A 286 -18.75 -8.52 15.71
N TYR A 287 -19.73 -9.16 15.08
CA TYR A 287 -21.00 -8.57 14.70
C TYR A 287 -21.89 -8.30 15.91
N LEU A 288 -21.98 -9.23 16.87
CA LEU A 288 -22.71 -9.01 18.12
C LEU A 288 -22.10 -7.86 18.93
N TRP A 289 -20.80 -7.62 18.76
CA TRP A 289 -20.10 -6.56 19.46
C TRP A 289 -20.20 -5.19 18.78
N LYS A 290 -20.02 -5.11 17.45
CA LYS A 290 -19.93 -3.84 16.69
C LYS A 290 -20.74 -3.84 15.38
N GLY A 291 -21.82 -4.63 15.32
CA GLY A 291 -22.65 -4.82 14.13
C GLY A 291 -23.24 -3.51 13.58
N GLU A 292 -23.69 -2.61 14.45
CA GLU A 292 -24.23 -1.30 14.03
C GLU A 292 -23.18 -0.46 13.30
N VAL A 293 -21.96 -0.38 13.83
CA VAL A 293 -20.85 0.35 13.22
C VAL A 293 -20.54 -0.24 11.84
N ILE A 294 -20.47 -1.57 11.74
CA ILE A 294 -20.22 -2.27 10.48
C ILE A 294 -21.33 -1.97 9.45
N LEU A 295 -22.60 -2.01 9.87
CA LEU A 295 -23.73 -1.71 8.99
C LEU A 295 -23.71 -0.25 8.51
N GLN A 296 -23.38 0.71 9.37
CA GLN A 296 -23.21 2.11 8.99
C GLN A 296 -22.08 2.29 7.98
N GLN A 297 -20.94 1.62 8.19
CA GLN A 297 -19.82 1.64 7.23
C GLN A 297 -20.20 0.99 5.89
N LEU A 298 -20.93 -0.12 5.89
CA LEU A 298 -21.43 -0.75 4.66
C LEU A 298 -22.41 0.16 3.91
N TYR A 299 -23.29 0.85 4.63
CA TYR A 299 -24.18 1.86 4.05
C TYR A 299 -23.37 2.99 3.41
N PHE A 300 -22.36 3.50 4.12
CA PHE A 300 -21.47 4.55 3.61
C PHE A 300 -20.65 4.10 2.39
N LEU A 301 -20.14 2.86 2.40
CA LEU A 301 -19.44 2.26 1.26
C LEU A 301 -20.35 2.21 0.02
N ARG A 302 -21.61 1.79 0.20
CA ARG A 302 -22.59 1.71 -0.88
C ARG A 302 -22.99 3.08 -1.42
N THR A 303 -23.25 4.05 -0.56
CA THR A 303 -23.80 5.35 -0.97
C THR A 303 -22.73 6.31 -1.46
N TYR A 304 -21.56 6.34 -0.81
CA TYR A 304 -20.50 7.30 -1.11
C TYR A 304 -19.34 6.68 -1.90
N GLN A 305 -18.74 5.57 -1.44
CA GLN A 305 -17.53 5.03 -2.09
C GLN A 305 -17.81 4.39 -3.45
N LEU A 306 -18.91 3.63 -3.59
CA LEU A 306 -19.28 3.02 -4.87
C LEU A 306 -19.51 4.07 -5.96
N ALA A 307 -20.17 5.19 -5.62
CA ALA A 307 -20.32 6.34 -6.51
C ALA A 307 -18.98 7.05 -6.76
N GLY A 308 -18.06 7.04 -5.78
CA GLY A 308 -16.68 7.52 -5.91
C GLY A 308 -15.82 6.72 -6.88
N LEU A 309 -15.96 5.38 -6.92
CA LEU A 309 -15.18 4.51 -7.82
C LEU A 309 -15.35 4.86 -9.30
N LYS A 310 -16.54 5.31 -9.71
CA LYS A 310 -16.79 5.81 -11.06
C LYS A 310 -16.05 7.11 -11.39
N ARG A 311 -15.77 7.92 -10.37
CA ARG A 311 -15.13 9.25 -10.49
C ARG A 311 -13.61 9.18 -10.35
N TRP A 312 -13.08 8.16 -9.68
CA TRP A 312 -11.65 8.04 -9.34
C TRP A 312 -10.97 6.93 -10.15
N GLN A 313 -11.04 7.02 -11.48
CA GLN A 313 -10.51 6.01 -12.40
C GLN A 313 -9.13 6.42 -12.95
N GLU A 314 -8.17 5.48 -12.94
CA GLU A 314 -6.82 5.66 -13.53
C GLU A 314 -6.65 4.86 -14.83
N GLY A 315 -7.50 3.84 -15.02
CA GLY A 315 -7.53 3.00 -16.22
C GLY A 315 -6.63 1.77 -16.11
N TYR A 316 -7.04 0.67 -16.76
CA TYR A 316 -6.33 -0.60 -16.70
C TYR A 316 -4.97 -0.57 -17.40
N LEU A 317 -4.85 0.22 -18.48
CA LEU A 317 -3.58 0.34 -19.21
C LEU A 317 -2.50 0.99 -18.33
N ALA A 318 -2.83 2.09 -17.64
CA ALA A 318 -1.97 2.71 -16.65
C ALA A 318 -1.57 1.71 -15.55
N ALA A 319 -2.55 1.05 -14.93
CA ALA A 319 -2.28 0.09 -13.86
C ALA A 319 -1.36 -1.06 -14.31
N PHE A 320 -1.72 -1.80 -15.37
CA PHE A 320 -1.04 -3.03 -15.76
C PHE A 320 0.26 -2.82 -16.53
N PHE A 321 0.37 -1.77 -17.35
CA PHE A 321 1.56 -1.55 -18.19
C PHE A 321 2.53 -0.53 -17.62
N PHE A 322 2.12 0.35 -16.71
CA PHE A 322 3.01 1.37 -16.13
C PHE A 322 3.31 1.15 -14.65
N GLN A 323 2.30 0.80 -13.85
CA GLN A 323 2.44 0.67 -12.40
C GLN A 323 2.79 -0.77 -11.96
N VAL A 324 2.34 -1.79 -12.71
CA VAL A 324 2.76 -3.19 -12.53
C VAL A 324 4.00 -3.46 -13.39
N HIS A 325 3.91 -4.10 -14.55
CA HIS A 325 5.04 -4.24 -15.49
C HIS A 325 4.54 -4.94 -16.76
N PRO A 326 4.98 -4.53 -17.96
CA PRO A 326 4.58 -5.19 -19.21
C PRO A 326 4.91 -6.69 -19.22
N PHE A 327 6.07 -7.09 -18.70
CA PHE A 327 6.43 -8.53 -18.64
C PHE A 327 5.44 -9.35 -17.81
N LEU A 328 5.09 -8.85 -16.63
CA LEU A 328 4.13 -9.53 -15.77
C LEU A 328 2.76 -9.59 -16.43
N THR A 329 2.27 -8.48 -16.96
CA THR A 329 0.97 -8.39 -17.63
C THR A 329 0.87 -9.31 -18.83
N LEU A 330 1.85 -9.27 -19.75
CA LEU A 330 1.86 -10.10 -20.95
C LEU A 330 2.01 -11.58 -20.60
N ALA A 331 2.89 -11.92 -19.65
CA ALA A 331 3.04 -13.30 -19.18
C ALA A 331 1.74 -13.81 -18.54
N ALA A 332 1.02 -12.97 -17.80
CA ALA A 332 -0.24 -13.34 -17.16
C ALA A 332 -1.35 -13.56 -18.20
N LEU A 333 -1.48 -12.67 -19.19
CA LEU A 333 -2.42 -12.88 -20.30
C LEU A 333 -2.14 -14.21 -21.02
N PHE A 334 -0.87 -14.48 -21.32
CA PHE A 334 -0.46 -15.75 -21.91
C PHE A 334 -0.74 -16.94 -20.99
N GLY A 335 -0.54 -16.79 -19.67
CA GLY A 335 -0.86 -17.79 -18.65
C GLY A 335 -2.33 -18.16 -18.63
N ILE A 336 -3.22 -17.16 -18.71
CA ILE A 336 -4.68 -17.36 -18.81
C ILE A 336 -5.01 -18.16 -20.08
N CYS A 337 -4.55 -17.70 -21.26
CA CYS A 337 -4.80 -18.39 -22.53
C CYS A 337 -4.34 -19.85 -22.48
N ARG A 338 -3.14 -20.08 -21.95
CA ARG A 338 -2.58 -21.42 -21.83
C ARG A 338 -3.38 -22.31 -20.88
N ALA A 339 -3.82 -21.79 -19.74
CA ALA A 339 -4.58 -22.57 -18.79
C ALA A 339 -5.92 -23.01 -19.37
N PHE A 340 -6.57 -22.14 -20.17
CA PHE A 340 -7.77 -22.52 -20.93
C PHE A 340 -7.49 -23.63 -21.93
N ILE A 341 -6.41 -23.53 -22.71
CA ILE A 341 -6.00 -24.59 -23.66
C ILE A 341 -5.74 -25.92 -22.94
N LYS A 342 -5.07 -25.88 -21.77
CA LYS A 342 -4.78 -27.07 -20.96
C LYS A 342 -5.95 -27.53 -20.08
N ARG A 343 -7.07 -26.81 -20.07
CA ARG A 343 -8.22 -27.04 -19.16
C ARG A 343 -7.80 -27.15 -17.69
N ASP A 344 -6.80 -26.37 -17.29
CA ASP A 344 -6.27 -26.36 -15.94
C ASP A 344 -7.20 -25.56 -15.01
N LYS A 345 -7.97 -26.26 -14.19
CA LYS A 345 -8.98 -25.66 -13.30
C LYS A 345 -8.37 -24.74 -12.24
N ASN A 346 -7.09 -24.88 -11.89
CA ASN A 346 -6.46 -24.04 -10.88
C ASN A 346 -6.42 -22.56 -11.30
N ILE A 347 -6.49 -22.26 -12.60
CA ILE A 347 -6.55 -20.88 -13.11
C ILE A 347 -7.81 -20.13 -12.70
N LEU A 348 -8.89 -20.82 -12.32
CA LEU A 348 -10.12 -20.18 -11.87
C LEU A 348 -9.90 -19.35 -10.60
N ILE A 349 -8.91 -19.73 -9.77
CA ILE A 349 -8.54 -19.02 -8.54
C ILE A 349 -8.00 -17.61 -8.84
N PRO A 350 -6.92 -17.43 -9.64
CA PRO A 350 -6.47 -16.09 -10.01
C PRO A 350 -7.45 -15.34 -10.93
N VAL A 351 -8.16 -16.04 -11.83
CA VAL A 351 -9.13 -15.41 -12.74
C VAL A 351 -10.31 -14.81 -11.98
N TRP A 352 -10.72 -15.39 -10.85
CA TRP A 352 -11.73 -14.80 -9.96
C TRP A 352 -11.39 -13.35 -9.58
N PHE A 353 -10.12 -13.07 -9.27
CA PHE A 353 -9.70 -11.71 -8.91
C PHE A 353 -9.74 -10.75 -10.09
N VAL A 354 -9.39 -11.21 -11.30
CA VAL A 354 -9.52 -10.42 -12.52
C VAL A 354 -10.99 -10.11 -12.80
N ALA A 355 -11.86 -11.11 -12.68
CA ALA A 355 -13.29 -10.95 -12.83
C ALA A 355 -13.85 -9.95 -11.80
N LEU A 356 -13.45 -10.08 -10.53
CA LEU A 356 -13.87 -9.17 -9.47
C LEU A 356 -13.42 -7.73 -9.74
N ALA A 357 -12.16 -7.54 -10.14
CA ALA A 357 -11.63 -6.24 -10.51
C ALA A 357 -12.41 -5.59 -11.65
N TYR A 358 -12.79 -6.39 -12.65
CA TYR A 358 -13.59 -5.92 -13.78
C TYR A 358 -15.04 -5.59 -13.40
N ILE A 359 -15.72 -6.49 -12.67
CA ILE A 359 -17.13 -6.34 -12.24
C ILE A 359 -17.30 -5.13 -11.32
N LEU A 360 -16.35 -4.90 -10.41
CA LEU A 360 -16.38 -3.77 -9.48
C LEU A 360 -15.77 -2.49 -10.08
N GLU A 361 -15.36 -2.51 -11.35
CA GLU A 361 -14.66 -1.41 -12.03
C GLU A 361 -13.48 -0.83 -11.23
N LEU A 362 -12.65 -1.71 -10.66
CA LEU A 362 -11.46 -1.34 -9.87
C LEU A 362 -10.35 -0.81 -10.79
N LYS A 363 -10.51 0.42 -11.27
CA LYS A 363 -9.59 1.07 -12.20
C LYS A 363 -8.49 1.90 -11.52
N ARG A 364 -8.30 1.75 -10.20
CA ARG A 364 -7.24 2.42 -9.43
C ARG A 364 -6.21 1.38 -8.99
N VAL A 365 -4.93 1.61 -9.26
CA VAL A 365 -3.88 0.60 -9.02
C VAL A 365 -3.81 0.16 -7.57
N ARG A 366 -4.05 1.07 -6.62
CA ARG A 366 -4.07 0.78 -5.18
C ARG A 366 -5.08 -0.31 -4.80
N TYR A 367 -6.22 -0.39 -5.49
CA TYR A 367 -7.23 -1.42 -5.25
C TYR A 367 -6.88 -2.77 -5.88
N LEU A 368 -5.92 -2.79 -6.81
CA LEU A 368 -5.41 -3.99 -7.46
C LEU A 368 -4.21 -4.60 -6.71
N LEU A 369 -3.61 -3.89 -5.74
CA LEU A 369 -2.45 -4.38 -4.98
C LEU A 369 -2.67 -5.78 -4.38
N PRO A 370 -3.79 -6.07 -3.68
CA PRO A 370 -4.01 -7.42 -3.13
C PRO A 370 -4.11 -8.53 -4.19
N LEU A 371 -4.32 -8.17 -5.46
CA LEU A 371 -4.46 -9.10 -6.58
C LEU A 371 -3.13 -9.40 -7.27
N LEU A 372 -2.09 -8.58 -7.05
CA LEU A 372 -0.80 -8.73 -7.72
C LEU A 372 -0.13 -10.09 -7.49
N PRO A 373 -0.20 -10.74 -6.29
CA PRO A 373 0.33 -12.09 -6.12
C PRO A 373 -0.27 -13.10 -7.10
N PHE A 374 -1.57 -13.00 -7.38
CA PHE A 374 -2.29 -13.90 -8.28
C PHE A 374 -1.99 -13.61 -9.75
N LEU A 375 -1.81 -12.34 -10.09
CA LEU A 375 -1.29 -11.94 -11.40
C LEU A 375 0.14 -12.50 -11.61
N ALA A 376 1.01 -12.37 -10.59
CA ALA A 376 2.38 -12.89 -10.60
C ALA A 376 2.43 -14.40 -10.80
N LEU A 377 1.58 -15.15 -10.09
CA LEU A 377 1.44 -16.59 -10.27
C LEU A 377 0.94 -16.97 -11.66
N THR A 378 -0.02 -16.24 -12.19
CA THR A 378 -0.55 -16.46 -13.53
C THR A 378 0.51 -16.18 -14.60
N GLY A 379 1.30 -15.13 -14.42
CA GLY A 379 2.46 -14.82 -15.25
C GLY A 379 3.51 -15.92 -15.22
N ALA A 380 3.85 -16.40 -14.03
CA ALA A 380 4.78 -17.50 -13.84
C ALA A 380 4.29 -18.80 -14.51
N TYR A 381 3.00 -19.10 -14.41
CA TYR A 381 2.39 -20.24 -15.10
C TYR A 381 2.53 -20.11 -16.62
N GLY A 382 2.27 -18.93 -17.18
CA GLY A 382 2.48 -18.62 -18.59
C GLY A 382 3.90 -18.94 -19.05
N LEU A 383 4.91 -18.50 -18.29
CA LEU A 383 6.32 -18.74 -18.61
C LEU A 383 6.73 -20.21 -18.63
N GLN A 384 5.98 -21.13 -18.01
CA GLN A 384 6.30 -22.57 -18.06
C GLN A 384 6.30 -23.16 -19.50
N ARG A 385 5.88 -22.41 -20.52
CA ARG A 385 5.93 -22.84 -21.94
C ARG A 385 7.33 -22.73 -22.52
N ILE A 386 8.15 -21.85 -21.94
CA ILE A 386 9.56 -21.70 -22.29
C ILE A 386 10.28 -22.93 -21.71
N PRO A 387 10.96 -23.73 -22.56
CA PRO A 387 11.52 -25.02 -22.14
C PRO A 387 12.70 -24.86 -21.18
N HIS A 388 13.43 -23.74 -21.28
CA HIS A 388 14.64 -23.49 -20.50
C HIS A 388 14.31 -22.78 -19.19
N SER A 389 14.52 -23.46 -18.05
CA SER A 389 14.30 -22.88 -16.70
C SER A 389 15.05 -21.58 -16.49
N GLN A 390 16.32 -21.52 -16.92
CA GLN A 390 17.16 -20.33 -16.80
C GLN A 390 16.56 -19.10 -17.52
N VAL A 391 15.95 -19.30 -18.70
CA VAL A 391 15.30 -18.21 -19.44
C VAL A 391 14.09 -17.69 -18.67
N ARG A 392 13.29 -18.59 -18.06
CA ARG A 392 12.13 -18.17 -17.24
C ARG A 392 12.57 -17.34 -16.04
N SER A 393 13.60 -17.78 -15.33
CA SER A 393 14.17 -17.05 -14.20
C SER A 393 14.79 -15.72 -14.65
N TYR A 394 15.44 -15.68 -15.82
CA TYR A 394 15.99 -14.45 -16.39
C TYR A 394 14.90 -13.41 -16.73
N VAL A 395 13.77 -13.82 -17.32
CA VAL A 395 12.61 -12.92 -17.54
C VAL A 395 12.13 -12.32 -16.21
N ALA A 396 12.04 -13.14 -15.17
CA ALA A 396 11.60 -12.71 -13.84
C ALA A 396 12.57 -11.74 -13.18
N TYR A 397 13.87 -12.03 -13.22
CA TYR A 397 14.89 -11.13 -12.70
C TYR A 397 14.97 -9.83 -13.48
N CYS A 398 14.88 -9.85 -14.81
CA CYS A 398 14.83 -8.63 -15.62
C CYS A 398 13.67 -7.74 -15.20
N GLY A 399 12.46 -8.29 -15.05
CA GLY A 399 11.30 -7.53 -14.58
C GLY A 399 11.45 -6.98 -13.16
N MET A 400 12.06 -7.74 -12.25
CA MET A 400 12.35 -7.28 -10.88
C MET A 400 13.36 -6.13 -10.87
N VAL A 401 14.50 -6.26 -11.56
CA VAL A 401 15.57 -5.26 -11.51
C VAL A 401 15.24 -4.01 -12.33
N SER A 402 14.53 -4.12 -13.46
CA SER A 402 14.05 -2.95 -14.20
C SER A 402 13.11 -2.12 -13.33
N SER A 403 12.19 -2.77 -12.64
CA SER A 403 11.25 -2.11 -11.73
C SER A 403 11.92 -1.52 -10.51
N LEU A 404 12.92 -2.19 -9.93
CA LEU A 404 13.71 -1.61 -8.85
C LEU A 404 14.48 -0.37 -9.31
N VAL A 405 15.13 -0.40 -10.48
CA VAL A 405 15.82 0.76 -11.05
C VAL A 405 14.86 1.93 -11.29
N ILE A 406 13.68 1.67 -11.88
CA ILE A 406 12.65 2.69 -12.10
C ILE A 406 12.15 3.25 -10.78
N ALA A 407 11.89 2.39 -9.79
CA ALA A 407 11.40 2.82 -8.50
C ALA A 407 12.43 3.71 -7.78
N LEU A 408 13.72 3.35 -7.82
CA LEU A 408 14.80 4.09 -7.16
C LEU A 408 15.14 5.41 -7.85
N LEU A 409 15.12 5.46 -9.18
CA LEU A 409 15.55 6.63 -9.94
C LEU A 409 14.42 7.58 -10.35
N ALA A 410 13.17 7.11 -10.45
CA ALA A 410 12.04 7.93 -10.85
C ALA A 410 11.04 8.11 -9.71
N TYR A 411 10.52 7.02 -9.15
CA TYR A 411 9.47 7.12 -8.13
C TYR A 411 9.99 7.76 -6.84
N LYS A 412 11.06 7.22 -6.23
CA LYS A 412 11.58 7.73 -4.94
C LYS A 412 11.91 9.24 -4.99
N PRO A 413 12.67 9.75 -5.99
CA PRO A 413 12.95 11.19 -6.06
C PRO A 413 11.69 12.03 -6.26
N PHE A 414 10.70 11.52 -6.99
CA PHE A 414 9.41 12.17 -7.12
C PHE A 414 8.67 12.25 -5.77
N LEU A 415 8.64 11.17 -4.98
CA LEU A 415 8.02 11.21 -3.65
C LEU A 415 8.67 12.28 -2.75
N GLU A 416 10.00 12.39 -2.83
CA GLU A 416 10.80 13.35 -2.06
C GLU A 416 10.68 14.80 -2.53
N SER A 417 10.15 15.04 -3.74
CA SER A 417 9.91 16.39 -4.28
C SER A 417 8.46 16.87 -4.12
N THR A 418 7.55 16.00 -3.67
CA THR A 418 6.16 16.39 -3.37
C THR A 418 6.09 17.35 -2.18
N SER A 419 5.02 18.15 -2.09
CA SER A 419 4.83 19.06 -0.94
C SER A 419 4.57 18.35 0.38
N MET A 420 4.08 17.10 0.34
CA MET A 420 3.98 16.29 1.55
C MET A 420 5.36 15.96 2.17
N ALA A 421 6.45 16.00 1.39
CA ALA A 421 7.80 15.86 1.93
C ALA A 421 8.18 16.98 2.91
N ASN A 422 7.55 18.16 2.79
CA ASN A 422 7.77 19.28 3.72
C ASN A 422 7.34 18.92 5.14
N ILE A 423 6.30 18.09 5.34
CA ILE A 423 5.88 17.64 6.67
C ILE A 423 6.99 16.85 7.36
N LYS A 424 7.58 15.88 6.64
CA LYS A 424 8.69 15.08 7.15
C LYS A 424 9.91 15.94 7.47
N ASP A 425 10.27 16.83 6.57
CA ASP A 425 11.46 17.68 6.73
C ASP A 425 11.25 18.72 7.85
N ALA A 426 10.04 19.24 8.01
CA ALA A 426 9.66 20.12 9.10
C ALA A 426 9.67 19.39 10.44
N GLY A 427 9.07 18.20 10.55
CA GLY A 427 9.06 17.40 11.78
C GLY A 427 10.47 17.16 12.32
N ARG A 428 11.39 16.70 11.46
CA ARG A 428 12.80 16.51 11.81
C ARG A 428 13.50 17.79 12.25
N PHE A 429 13.16 18.93 11.64
CA PHE A 429 13.71 20.21 12.04
C PHE A 429 13.16 20.66 13.40
N LEU A 430 11.87 20.44 13.66
CA LEU A 430 11.23 20.79 14.93
C LEU A 430 11.90 20.06 16.10
N ASP A 431 12.33 18.82 15.90
CA ASP A 431 13.09 18.05 16.91
C ASP A 431 14.43 18.68 17.29
N THR A 432 15.02 19.51 16.42
CA THR A 432 16.25 20.26 16.71
C THR A 432 16.03 21.50 17.59
N LEU A 433 14.78 21.94 17.75
CA LEU A 433 14.45 23.08 18.61
C LEU A 433 14.51 22.69 20.08
N THR A 434 14.87 23.63 20.95
CA THR A 434 14.99 23.41 22.40
C THR A 434 13.64 23.25 23.11
N SER A 435 12.55 23.78 22.54
CA SER A 435 11.21 23.65 23.10
C SER A 435 10.73 22.19 23.14
N LYS A 436 9.94 21.81 24.14
CA LYS A 436 9.28 20.50 24.22
C LYS A 436 7.96 20.43 23.45
N ALA A 437 7.37 21.59 23.17
CA ALA A 437 6.07 21.71 22.52
C ALA A 437 6.10 22.77 21.41
N ILE A 438 5.19 22.64 20.46
CA ILE A 438 5.02 23.58 19.35
C ILE A 438 3.53 23.90 19.18
N GLU A 439 3.23 25.11 18.73
CA GLU A 439 1.88 25.49 18.33
C GLU A 439 1.74 25.34 16.82
N VAL A 440 0.70 24.65 16.35
CA VAL A 440 0.44 24.45 14.92
C VAL A 440 -0.80 25.23 14.51
N TYR A 441 -0.69 26.03 13.46
CA TYR A 441 -1.78 26.76 12.84
C TYR A 441 -1.97 26.34 11.38
N CYS A 442 -3.21 26.08 10.98
CA CYS A 442 -3.51 25.63 9.62
C CYS A 442 -4.26 26.71 8.83
N LEU A 443 -3.71 27.10 7.69
CA LEU A 443 -4.36 27.97 6.72
C LEU A 443 -5.18 27.15 5.72
N PRO A 444 -6.30 27.68 5.20
CA PRO A 444 -7.15 26.97 4.25
C PRO A 444 -6.43 26.67 2.94
N GLN A 445 -6.88 25.63 2.24
CA GLN A 445 -6.34 25.27 0.94
C GLN A 445 -6.88 26.18 -0.18
N ALA A 446 -5.99 26.77 -0.99
CA ALA A 446 -6.38 27.65 -2.09
C ALA A 446 -6.95 26.88 -3.31
N ARG A 447 -6.42 25.69 -3.61
CA ARG A 447 -6.74 24.93 -4.84
C ARG A 447 -7.32 23.53 -4.57
N SER A 448 -7.48 23.17 -3.31
CA SER A 448 -8.01 21.89 -2.87
C SER A 448 -9.16 22.11 -1.92
N LEU A 449 -10.12 21.19 -1.93
CA LEU A 449 -11.21 21.17 -0.95
C LEU A 449 -10.88 20.28 0.25
N GLY A 450 -9.63 19.82 0.39
CA GLY A 450 -9.16 19.10 1.57
C GLY A 450 -8.90 20.05 2.74
N ASN A 451 -9.15 19.58 3.96
CA ASN A 451 -8.86 20.32 5.18
C ASN A 451 -7.36 20.24 5.51
N THR A 452 -6.70 21.40 5.67
CA THR A 452 -5.27 21.46 6.03
C THR A 452 -4.98 20.83 7.40
N SER A 453 -5.95 20.84 8.32
CA SER A 453 -5.77 20.26 9.67
C SER A 453 -5.49 18.75 9.64
N ALA A 454 -5.87 18.04 8.57
CA ALA A 454 -5.52 16.64 8.39
C ALA A 454 -4.01 16.40 8.20
N ALA A 455 -3.21 17.45 7.95
CA ALA A 455 -1.75 17.35 7.92
C ALA A 455 -1.12 17.33 9.33
N VAL A 456 -1.84 17.79 10.37
CA VAL A 456 -1.30 17.87 11.74
C VAL A 456 -0.97 16.49 12.31
N PRO A 457 -1.84 15.46 12.21
CA PRO A 457 -1.47 14.11 12.63
C PRO A 457 -0.32 13.51 11.82
N VAL A 458 -0.16 13.94 10.56
CA VAL A 458 0.97 13.50 9.74
C VAL A 458 2.26 14.17 10.20
N LEU A 459 2.22 15.44 10.63
CA LEU A 459 3.36 16.12 11.23
C LEU A 459 3.76 15.46 12.56
N ASP A 460 2.78 15.12 13.39
CA ASP A 460 2.95 14.41 14.67
C ASP A 460 3.70 13.08 14.50
N LEU A 461 3.47 12.37 13.39
CA LEU A 461 4.22 11.15 13.06
C LEU A 461 5.72 11.38 12.76
N TYR A 462 6.15 12.62 12.56
CA TYR A 462 7.53 12.99 12.19
C TYR A 462 8.25 13.87 13.22
N THR A 463 7.67 14.07 14.41
CA THR A 463 8.30 14.87 15.46
C THR A 463 8.02 14.30 16.85
N ASP A 464 8.99 14.40 17.74
CA ASP A 464 8.84 14.04 19.16
C ASP A 464 8.23 15.20 19.98
N LYS A 465 7.99 16.36 19.36
CA LYS A 465 7.41 17.52 20.03
C LYS A 465 5.94 17.31 20.34
N VAL A 466 5.51 17.79 21.50
CA VAL A 466 4.08 17.88 21.82
C VAL A 466 3.45 18.94 20.93
N ILE A 467 2.51 18.52 20.08
CA ILE A 467 1.75 19.44 19.22
C ILE A 467 0.56 20.01 19.98
N VAL A 468 0.46 21.34 19.99
CA VAL A 468 -0.70 22.09 20.50
C VAL A 468 -1.39 22.78 19.34
N GLN A 469 -2.71 22.67 19.27
CA GLN A 469 -3.50 23.37 18.27
C GLN A 469 -4.83 23.84 18.85
N GLU A 470 -4.95 25.15 19.06
CA GLU A 470 -6.18 25.78 19.55
C GLU A 470 -7.25 25.87 18.44
N GLN A 471 -6.84 25.91 17.18
CA GLN A 471 -7.74 25.99 16.04
C GLN A 471 -8.58 24.71 15.89
N ALA A 472 -9.91 24.89 15.81
CA ALA A 472 -10.82 23.78 15.55
C ALA A 472 -10.59 23.19 14.14
N TRP A 473 -10.49 21.87 14.04
CA TRP A 473 -10.20 21.21 12.77
C TRP A 473 -11.34 21.30 11.76
N SER A 474 -12.59 21.15 12.19
CA SER A 474 -13.73 21.03 11.29
C SER A 474 -14.70 22.19 11.46
N THR A 475 -15.18 22.73 10.34
CA THR A 475 -16.29 23.69 10.30
C THR A 475 -17.49 23.09 9.55
N VAL A 476 -18.70 23.49 9.92
CA VAL A 476 -19.93 23.03 9.26
C VAL A 476 -19.92 23.37 7.76
N ALA A 477 -19.46 24.58 7.41
CA ALA A 477 -19.34 25.03 6.03
C ALA A 477 -18.36 24.16 5.22
N GLY A 478 -17.20 23.82 5.81
CA GLY A 478 -16.22 22.94 5.17
C GLY A 478 -16.78 21.54 4.91
N GLN A 479 -17.46 20.95 5.89
CA GLN A 479 -18.10 19.64 5.75
C GLN A 479 -19.16 19.63 4.64
N GLN A 480 -20.01 20.65 4.56
CA GLN A 480 -21.02 20.79 3.51
C GLN A 480 -20.38 20.90 2.12
N SER A 481 -19.31 21.69 1.98
CA SER A 481 -18.59 21.85 0.71
C SER A 481 -17.90 20.56 0.22
N ALA A 482 -17.57 19.65 1.16
CA ALA A 482 -16.78 18.45 0.90
C ALA A 482 -17.62 17.16 0.78
N GLN A 483 -18.95 17.20 0.82
CA GLN A 483 -19.78 15.98 0.87
C GLN A 483 -19.55 15.00 -0.30
N ASN A 484 -19.13 15.52 -1.45
CA ASN A 484 -18.99 14.75 -2.69
C ASN A 484 -17.54 14.58 -3.17
N ILE A 485 -16.52 15.03 -2.45
CA ILE A 485 -15.11 14.95 -2.87
C ILE A 485 -14.37 13.78 -2.20
N SER A 486 -13.29 13.28 -2.79
CA SER A 486 -12.47 12.19 -2.21
C SER A 486 -11.82 12.50 -0.86
N LEU A 487 -11.60 13.79 -0.58
CA LEU A 487 -10.99 14.26 0.66
C LEU A 487 -12.01 14.60 1.75
N ARG A 488 -13.28 14.18 1.61
CA ARG A 488 -14.35 14.43 2.60
C ARG A 488 -13.92 14.05 4.02
N PHE A 489 -13.16 12.95 4.15
CA PHE A 489 -12.69 12.47 5.45
C PHE A 489 -11.84 13.47 6.22
N THR A 490 -11.12 14.35 5.52
CA THR A 490 -10.30 15.37 6.17
C THR A 490 -11.15 16.39 6.96
N TRP A 491 -12.44 16.53 6.62
CA TRP A 491 -13.39 17.42 7.32
C TRP A 491 -14.20 16.72 8.42
N GLU A 492 -14.26 15.39 8.43
CA GLU A 492 -14.95 14.62 9.49
C GLU A 492 -13.97 14.06 10.52
N LEU A 493 -12.68 14.35 10.37
CA LEU A 493 -11.69 14.12 11.42
C LEU A 493 -12.03 14.99 12.62
N GLN A 494 -12.26 14.33 13.75
CA GLN A 494 -12.41 14.99 15.04
C GLN A 494 -11.02 15.26 15.61
N GLN A 495 -10.84 16.45 16.19
CA GLN A 495 -9.60 16.83 16.85
C GLN A 495 -9.53 16.16 18.23
N PRO A 496 -8.57 15.27 18.49
CA PRO A 496 -8.41 14.67 19.81
C PRO A 496 -7.97 15.67 20.90
N ASP A 497 -8.36 15.38 22.14
CA ASP A 497 -8.06 16.21 23.31
C ASP A 497 -6.56 16.38 23.58
N TYR A 498 -5.73 15.42 23.17
CA TYR A 498 -4.28 15.49 23.33
C TYR A 498 -3.60 16.51 22.42
N TYR A 499 -4.31 17.19 21.51
CA TYR A 499 -3.82 18.41 20.83
C TYR A 499 -4.28 19.71 21.50
N ARG A 500 -5.17 19.63 22.51
CA ARG A 500 -5.71 20.76 23.28
C ARG A 500 -5.12 20.80 24.69
N VAL A 501 -3.82 20.51 24.79
CA VAL A 501 -3.14 20.39 26.09
C VAL A 501 -3.06 21.76 26.77
N ASN A 502 -3.87 21.96 27.81
CA ASN A 502 -3.90 23.19 28.61
C ASN A 502 -2.57 23.49 29.33
N THR A 503 -1.70 22.50 29.52
CA THR A 503 -0.41 22.66 30.21
C THR A 503 0.50 23.69 29.53
N PHE A 504 0.34 23.90 28.22
CA PHE A 504 1.10 24.90 27.47
C PHE A 504 0.29 26.16 27.11
N ALA A 505 -0.94 26.27 27.64
CA ALA A 505 -1.78 27.43 27.37
C ALA A 505 -1.10 28.72 27.87
N GLY A 506 -1.06 29.74 27.01
CA GLY A 506 -0.45 31.03 27.31
C GLY A 506 1.08 31.10 27.20
N LEU A 507 1.77 29.97 26.98
CA LEU A 507 3.20 30.00 26.66
C LEU A 507 3.41 30.42 25.21
N LYS A 508 4.48 31.19 24.97
CA LYS A 508 4.95 31.49 23.62
C LYS A 508 5.76 30.30 23.10
N LEU A 509 5.11 29.40 22.38
CA LEU A 509 5.75 28.26 21.75
C LEU A 509 6.29 28.64 20.36
N PRO A 510 7.28 27.91 19.81
CA PRO A 510 7.54 27.95 18.38
C PRO A 510 6.26 27.69 17.59
N LEU A 511 5.97 28.57 16.64
CA LEU A 511 4.75 28.55 15.83
C LEU A 511 5.04 27.89 14.49
N VAL A 512 4.26 26.89 14.13
CA VAL A 512 4.31 26.19 12.86
C VAL A 512 3.06 26.52 12.07
N ILE A 513 3.23 27.08 10.88
CA ILE A 513 2.12 27.40 9.97
C ILE A 513 2.13 26.39 8.83
N ILE A 514 1.03 25.65 8.68
CA ILE A 514 0.79 24.76 7.55
C ILE A 514 -0.17 25.44 6.57
N ALA A 515 0.23 25.59 5.32
CA ALA A 515 -0.52 26.35 4.32
C ALA A 515 -0.49 25.72 2.93
N SER A 516 -1.38 26.18 2.04
CA SER A 516 -1.35 25.79 0.61
C SER A 516 -0.40 26.63 -0.24
N GLU A 517 0.14 27.71 0.31
CA GLU A 517 1.11 28.59 -0.34
C GLU A 517 2.21 28.96 0.67
N PRO A 518 3.44 29.25 0.21
CA PRO A 518 4.48 29.87 1.03
C PRO A 518 3.98 31.04 1.86
N THR A 519 4.38 31.11 3.14
CA THR A 519 4.07 32.24 4.01
C THR A 519 5.34 32.75 4.68
N ASP A 520 5.66 34.02 4.41
CA ASP A 520 6.83 34.69 5.01
C ASP A 520 6.46 35.45 6.29
N ASP A 521 5.16 35.64 6.53
CA ASP A 521 4.64 36.42 7.64
C ASP A 521 3.51 35.67 8.37
N ILE A 522 3.31 36.04 9.62
CA ILE A 522 2.32 35.47 10.52
C ILE A 522 0.94 36.08 10.21
N PRO A 523 -0.12 35.26 10.13
CA PRO A 523 -1.49 35.74 9.95
C PRO A 523 -1.86 36.82 10.97
N LEU A 524 -2.65 37.81 10.53
CA LEU A 524 -3.07 38.95 11.35
C LEU A 524 -3.68 38.54 12.71
N GLU A 525 -4.41 37.44 12.72
CA GLU A 525 -5.06 36.86 13.90
C GLU A 525 -4.04 36.43 14.97
N LEU A 526 -2.87 35.95 14.54
CA LEU A 526 -1.81 35.45 15.42
C LEU A 526 -0.80 36.53 15.83
N ARG A 527 -0.74 37.67 15.13
CA ARG A 527 0.18 38.77 15.47
C ARG A 527 0.00 39.31 16.89
N LYS A 528 -1.22 39.24 17.45
CA LYS A 528 -1.46 39.64 18.84
C LYS A 528 -0.76 38.71 19.84
N LYS A 529 -0.76 37.40 19.56
CA LYS A 529 -0.11 36.37 20.40
C LYS A 529 1.41 36.35 20.17
N TYR A 530 1.83 36.62 18.94
CA TYR A 530 3.21 36.54 18.47
C TYR A 530 3.69 37.85 17.80
N PRO A 531 3.75 38.99 18.53
CA PRO A 531 4.02 40.30 17.93
C PRO A 531 5.45 40.47 17.39
N ALA A 532 6.38 39.64 17.87
CA ALA A 532 7.80 39.74 17.56
C ALA A 532 8.37 38.39 17.07
N ALA A 533 7.53 37.52 16.54
CA ALA A 533 7.99 36.22 16.08
C ALA A 533 8.72 36.34 14.74
N THR A 534 9.86 35.66 14.64
CA THR A 534 10.74 35.71 13.47
C THR A 534 10.70 34.39 12.73
N LEU A 535 10.62 34.44 11.40
CA LEU A 535 10.69 33.26 10.54
C LEU A 535 12.06 32.59 10.72
N LEU A 536 12.05 31.34 11.19
CA LEU A 536 13.25 30.55 11.43
C LEU A 536 13.58 29.65 10.23
N ARG A 537 12.55 29.01 9.65
CA ARG A 537 12.73 28.08 8.53
C ARG A 537 11.47 27.99 7.68
N HIS A 538 11.65 27.79 6.38
CA HIS A 538 10.59 27.56 5.42
C HIS A 538 10.84 26.26 4.65
N PHE A 539 9.80 25.45 4.49
CA PHE A 539 9.80 24.18 3.76
C PHE A 539 8.80 24.28 2.60
N ASN A 540 9.35 24.38 1.39
CA ASN A 540 8.59 24.76 0.20
C ASN A 540 8.79 23.85 -1.01
N LYS A 541 9.18 22.59 -0.79
CA LYS A 541 9.23 21.62 -1.88
C LYS A 541 7.82 21.46 -2.46
N SER A 542 7.72 21.42 -3.78
CA SER A 542 6.49 21.06 -4.46
C SER A 542 6.80 20.60 -5.87
N SER A 543 6.15 19.53 -6.29
CA SER A 543 6.16 19.09 -7.68
C SER A 543 5.17 19.89 -8.54
N GLY A 544 4.29 20.70 -7.93
CA GLY A 544 3.22 21.42 -8.61
C GLY A 544 2.09 20.52 -9.17
N VAL A 545 2.18 19.20 -8.98
CA VAL A 545 1.28 18.22 -9.57
C VAL A 545 -0.04 18.10 -8.80
N PHE A 546 0.03 18.11 -7.46
CA PHE A 546 -1.15 17.91 -6.63
C PHE A 546 -1.85 19.24 -6.35
N ARG A 547 -3.19 19.19 -6.30
CA ARG A 547 -4.00 20.35 -5.92
C ARG A 547 -3.88 20.68 -4.44
N TYR A 548 -3.83 19.65 -3.60
CA TYR A 548 -3.55 19.80 -2.17
C TYR A 548 -2.06 20.07 -2.02
N GLN A 549 -1.73 21.14 -1.30
CA GLN A 549 -0.35 21.58 -1.10
C GLN A 549 -0.09 21.74 0.39
N THR A 550 1.15 21.47 0.78
CA THR A 550 1.59 21.56 2.16
C THR A 550 2.92 22.27 2.24
N PHE A 551 2.86 23.58 2.39
CA PHE A 551 3.99 24.44 2.72
C PHE A 551 4.02 24.61 4.23
N ILE A 552 5.22 24.63 4.81
CA ILE A 552 5.40 24.76 6.25
C ILE A 552 6.38 25.88 6.55
N SER A 553 5.95 26.82 7.37
CA SER A 553 6.78 27.90 7.91
C SER A 553 6.90 27.75 9.42
N VAL A 554 8.11 27.83 9.95
CA VAL A 554 8.41 27.71 11.39
C VAL A 554 8.91 29.06 11.88
N PHE A 555 8.25 29.61 12.88
CA PHE A 555 8.56 30.87 13.54
C PHE A 555 8.97 30.62 14.98
N THR A 556 9.93 31.40 15.49
CA THR A 556 10.27 31.41 16.92
C THR A 556 9.72 32.68 17.56
N PRO A 557 9.11 32.59 18.75
CA PRO A 557 8.89 33.78 19.57
C PRO A 557 10.24 34.31 20.05
N LEU A 558 10.38 35.64 20.10
CA LEU A 558 11.47 36.33 20.78
C LEU A 558 11.35 36.22 22.30
#